data_AF-A0A2V9U4B7-F1
#
_entry.id   AF-A0A2V9U4B7-F1
#
_cell.length_a   1.000
_cell.length_b   1.000
_cell.length_c   1.000
_cell.angle_alpha   90.00
_cell.angle_beta   90.00
_cell.angle_gamma   90.00
#
_symmetry.space_group_name_H-M   'P 1'
#
loop_
_entity.id
_entity.type
_entity.pdbx_description
1 polymer ?
#
loop_
_entity_poly.entity_id
_entity_poly.type
_entity_poly.pdbx_seq_one_letter_code
_entity_poly.pdbx_strand_id
1 'polypeptide(L)' 'MGTEVPLYFSIKPSDSLAKLNGWSGTYERLSAAQHSPRVALVYSSLEKPTEVYLAESAEKLEEARPITAFNKLFAER' A
#
# COMPACT_ATOMS: atom_id res chain seq x y z
N MET A 1 -17.69 3.13 -8.85
CA MET A 1 -16.88 2.59 -9.96
C MET A 1 -15.49 3.20 -9.82
N GLY A 2 -14.57 2.50 -9.16
CA GLY A 2 -13.17 2.91 -9.08
C GLY A 2 -12.36 2.08 -10.07
N THR A 3 -11.53 2.71 -10.88
CA THR A 3 -10.54 2.02 -11.70
C THR A 3 -9.42 1.51 -10.80
N GLU A 4 -9.18 0.20 -10.79
CA GLU A 4 -8.02 -0.40 -10.13
C GLU A 4 -6.73 0.13 -10.78
N VAL A 5 -5.84 0.72 -9.96
CA VAL A 5 -4.54 1.22 -10.42
C VAL A 5 -3.46 0.21 -10.02
N PRO A 6 -2.83 -0.50 -10.98
CA PRO A 6 -1.79 -1.45 -10.66
C PRO A 6 -0.53 -0.75 -10.14
N LEU A 7 0.10 -1.33 -9.13
CA LEU A 7 1.38 -0.87 -8.60
C LEU A 7 2.54 -1.54 -9.33
N TYR A 8 3.61 -0.76 -9.54
CA TYR A 8 4.86 -1.23 -10.12
C TYR A 8 6.03 -0.77 -9.25
N PHE A 9 7.10 -1.57 -9.23
CA PHE A 9 8.35 -1.19 -8.58
C PHE A 9 9.56 -1.45 -9.47
N SER A 10 10.63 -0.71 -9.21
CA SER A 10 11.97 -0.96 -9.74
C SER A 10 12.98 -0.57 -8.66
N ILE A 11 14.11 -1.29 -8.60
CA ILE A 11 15.17 -1.02 -7.61
C ILE A 11 16.13 0.04 -8.15
N LYS A 12 16.41 -0.01 -9.45
CA LYS A 12 17.21 0.99 -10.17
C LYS A 12 16.40 1.61 -11.31
N PRO A 13 16.70 2.87 -11.70
CA PRO A 13 16.03 3.52 -12.82
C PRO A 13 16.13 2.78 -14.16
N SER A 14 17.15 1.93 -14.33
CA SER A 14 17.39 1.14 -15.54
C SER A 14 16.71 -0.24 -15.53
N ASP A 15 16.17 -0.67 -14.39
CA ASP A 15 15.53 -1.99 -14.28
C ASP A 15 14.14 -1.96 -14.90
N SER A 16 13.69 -3.11 -15.40
CA SER A 16 12.30 -3.26 -15.84
C SER A 16 11.34 -3.08 -14.67
N LEU A 17 10.25 -2.36 -14.89
CA LEU A 17 9.16 -2.24 -13.92
C LEU A 17 8.50 -3.61 -13.68
N ALA A 18 8.61 -4.10 -12.45
CA ALA A 18 7.93 -5.31 -12.01
C ALA A 18 6.56 -4.92 -11.44
N LYS A 19 5.50 -5.59 -11.91
CA LYS A 19 4.15 -5.42 -11.35
C LYS A 19 4.15 -6.00 -9.94
N LEU A 20 3.65 -5.23 -8.97
CA LEU A 20 3.44 -5.70 -7.61
C LEU A 20 2.12 -6.45 -7.54
N ASN A 21 2.19 -7.66 -6.99
CA ASN A 21 1.01 -8.39 -6.54
C ASN A 21 0.71 -7.93 -5.12
N GLY A 22 -0.52 -7.50 -4.90
CA GLY A 22 -1.02 -7.02 -3.62
C GLY A 22 -2.50 -7.35 -3.49
N TRP A 23 -3.11 -6.93 -2.39
CA TRP A 23 -4.55 -7.05 -2.20
C TRP A 23 -5.36 -6.28 -3.24
N SER A 24 -6.52 -6.80 -3.62
CA SER A 24 -7.49 -6.06 -4.42
C SER A 24 -8.04 -4.88 -3.62
N GLY A 25 -7.81 -3.67 -4.11
CA GLY A 25 -8.24 -2.45 -3.45
C GLY A 25 -7.66 -1.20 -4.09
N THR A 26 -7.78 -0.09 -3.37
CA THR A 26 -7.24 1.19 -3.80
C THR A 26 -5.96 1.47 -3.03
N TYR A 27 -4.91 1.82 -3.78
CA TYR A 27 -3.60 2.18 -3.27
C TYR A 27 -3.34 3.66 -3.51
N GLU A 28 -2.88 4.36 -2.48
CA GLU A 28 -2.60 5.79 -2.53
C GLU A 28 -1.31 6.11 -1.75
N ARG A 29 -0.72 7.29 -2.01
CA ARG A 29 0.37 7.89 -1.21
C ARG A 29 1.51 6.91 -0.88
N LEU A 30 2.11 6.32 -1.89
CA LEU A 30 3.26 5.44 -1.72
C LEU A 30 4.51 6.21 -1.31
N SER A 31 5.25 5.67 -0.36
CA SER A 31 6.53 6.18 0.09
C SER A 31 7.51 5.04 0.33
N ALA A 32 8.66 5.06 -0.33
CA ALA A 32 9.73 4.10 -0.12
C ALA A 32 10.83 4.74 0.74
N ALA A 33 11.40 3.96 1.66
CA ALA A 33 12.51 4.44 2.47
C ALA A 33 13.81 4.54 1.65
N GLN A 34 14.62 5.58 1.91
CA GLN A 34 15.87 5.81 1.17
C GLN A 34 16.98 4.79 1.50
N HIS A 35 16.99 4.29 2.74
CA HIS A 35 18.04 3.40 3.27
C HIS A 35 17.47 2.10 3.84
N SER A 36 16.28 1.70 3.41
CA SER A 36 15.60 0.48 3.86
C SER A 36 14.69 -0.02 2.75
N PRO A 37 14.48 -1.34 2.61
CA PRO A 37 13.54 -1.88 1.62
C PRO A 37 12.08 -1.53 1.92
N ARG A 38 11.78 -1.04 3.13
CA ARG A 38 10.42 -0.79 3.60
C ARG A 38 9.66 0.21 2.74
N VAL A 39 8.37 -0.07 2.57
CA VAL A 39 7.43 0.77 1.82
C VAL A 39 6.21 1.04 2.68
N ALA A 40 5.83 2.31 2.77
CA ALA A 40 4.57 2.76 3.36
C ALA A 40 3.58 3.13 2.25
N LEU A 41 2.31 2.81 2.46
CA LEU A 41 1.24 3.09 1.52
C LEU A 41 -0.07 3.34 2.27
N VAL A 42 -0.99 4.07 1.66
CA VAL A 42 -2.39 4.14 2.08
C VAL A 42 -3.16 3.11 1.27
N TYR A 43 -3.93 2.27 1.95
CA TYR A 43 -4.74 1.23 1.32
C TYR A 43 -6.16 1.22 1.87
N SER A 44 -7.13 0.96 1.00
CA SER A 44 -8.53 0.75 1.33
C SER A 44 -9.18 -0.29 0.42
N SER A 45 -10.25 -0.92 0.88
CA SER A 45 -11.12 -1.76 0.06
C SER A 45 -12.56 -1.66 0.54
N LEU A 46 -13.49 -2.40 -0.08
CA LEU A 46 -14.89 -2.42 0.37
C LEU A 46 -15.03 -2.91 1.82
N GLU A 47 -14.15 -3.81 2.25
CA GLU A 47 -14.19 -4.45 3.58
C GLU A 47 -13.19 -3.84 4.57
N LYS A 48 -12.22 -3.05 4.08
CA LYS A 48 -11.16 -2.46 4.89
C LYS A 48 -11.20 -0.94 4.79
N PRO A 49 -11.39 -0.22 5.92
CA PRO A 49 -11.31 1.24 5.90
C PRO A 49 -9.92 1.71 5.47
N THR A 50 -9.84 2.95 5.02
CA THR A 50 -8.58 3.57 4.63
C THR A 50 -7.62 3.65 5.81
N GLU A 51 -6.48 2.97 5.69
CA GLU A 51 -5.42 2.93 6.70
C GLU A 51 -4.04 3.04 6.04
N VAL A 52 -3.04 3.40 6.85
CA VAL A 52 -1.63 3.36 6.44
C VAL A 52 -1.08 1.99 6.75
N TYR A 53 -0.46 1.36 5.75
CA TYR A 53 0.18 0.06 5.85
C TYR A 53 1.69 0.18 5.63
N LEU A 54 2.43 -0.67 6.32
CA LEU A 54 3.88 -0.82 6.17
C LEU A 54 4.19 -2.23 5.69
N ALA A 55 4.90 -2.33 4.56
CA ALA A 55 5.48 -3.56 4.05
C ALA A 55 6.99 -3.58 4.31
N GLU A 56 7.57 -4.75 4.60
CA GLU A 56 9.02 -4.90 4.78
C GLU A 56 9.80 -4.70 3.48
N SER A 57 9.15 -4.95 2.33
CA SER A 57 9.65 -4.61 1.00
C SER A 57 8.50 -4.41 0.01
N ALA A 58 8.78 -3.80 -1.15
CA ALA A 58 7.80 -3.68 -2.23
C ALA A 58 7.19 -5.05 -2.63
N GLU A 59 8.02 -6.09 -2.69
CA GLU A 59 7.62 -7.47 -3.02
C GLU A 59 6.73 -8.12 -1.95
N LYS A 60 6.78 -7.62 -0.71
CA LYS A 60 6.04 -8.15 0.44
C LYS A 60 4.78 -7.36 0.74
N LEU A 61 4.15 -6.81 -0.29
CA LEU A 61 2.95 -5.99 -0.16
C LEU A 61 1.78 -6.78 0.44
N GLU A 62 1.65 -8.06 0.10
CA GLU A 62 0.61 -8.94 0.67
C GLU A 62 0.78 -9.22 2.17
N GLU A 63 2.00 -9.04 2.70
CA GLU A 63 2.35 -9.19 4.12
C GLU A 63 2.30 -7.85 4.88
N ALA A 64 1.89 -6.77 4.22
CA ALA A 64 1.88 -5.43 4.82
C ALA A 64 0.99 -5.39 6.07
N ARG A 65 1.36 -4.57 7.05
CA ARG A 65 0.64 -4.45 8.33
C ARG A 65 0.14 -3.02 8.51
N PRO A 66 -1.10 -2.83 9.00
CA PRO A 66 -1.58 -1.50 9.32
C PRO A 66 -0.77 -0.93 10.48
N ILE A 67 -0.34 0.33 10.34
CA ILE A 67 0.32 1.11 11.40
C ILE A 67 -0.58 2.20 11.96
N THR A 68 -1.79 2.33 11.41
CA THR A 68 -2.89 3.16 11.92
C THR A 68 -4.10 2.28 12.16
N ALA A 69 -4.99 2.70 13.07
CA ALA A 69 -6.27 2.04 13.27
C ALA A 69 -7.41 3.03 12.99
N PHE A 70 -8.36 2.64 12.16
CA PHE A 70 -9.54 3.44 11.86
C PHE A 70 -10.41 3.61 13.12
N ASN A 71 -10.72 4.86 13.47
CA ASN A 71 -11.54 5.16 14.64
C ASN A 71 -13.03 5.09 14.30
N LYS A 72 -13.65 3.93 14.55
CA LYS A 72 -15.08 3.69 14.29
C LYS A 72 -16.00 4.66 15.03
N LEU A 73 -15.62 5.11 16.23
CA LEU A 73 -16.45 5.99 17.06
C LEU A 73 -16.66 7.40 16.46
N PHE A 74 -15.82 7.81 15.52
CA PHE A 74 -15.95 9.09 14.82
C PHE A 74 -16.74 9.01 13.51
N ALA A 75 -16.97 7.82 12.96
CA ALA A 75 -17.68 7.63 11.71
C ALA A 75 -19.21 7.51 11.87
N GLU A 76 -19.70 7.33 13.10
CA GLU A 76 -21.11 7.13 13.44
C GLU A 76 -21.80 8.38 14.02
N ARG A 77 -21.16 9.56 13.94
CA ARG A 77 -21.72 10.84 14.40
C ARG A 77 -22.25 11.67 13.24
#